data_AF-A0A093QXI2-F1
#
_entry.id   AF-A0A093QXI2-F1
#
_cell.length_a   1.000
_cell.length_b   1.000
_cell.length_c   1.000
_cell.angle_alpha   90.00
_cell.angle_beta   90.00
_cell.angle_gamma   90.00
#
_symmetry.space_group_name_H-M   'P 1'
#
loop_
_entity.id
_entity.type
_entity.pdbx_description
1 polymer ?
#
loop_
_entity_poly.entity_id
_entity_poly.type
_entity_poly.pdbx_seq_one_letter_code
_entity_poly.pdbx_strand_id
1 'polypeptide(L)'
;MPCIYIPPENRFKYVWRMFIPNKTAHILPNDAAIMEVCRDTHSVTFQCETQENGNKIASVKYMVYATTEMETKKSRIEGGQSRRTMTDAILVFCLVTGLIVTVGVISAMVFMILNRAVVKSVWESKSGQDNQDKKLANRRSLCNLE
;
A
#
# COMPACT_ATOMS: atom_id res chain seq x y z
N MET A 1 -63.01 23.66 19.98
CA MET A 1 -61.75 23.99 20.67
C MET A 1 -60.63 23.96 19.64
N PRO A 2 -59.91 25.07 19.39
CA PRO A 2 -58.74 25.04 18.52
C PRO A 2 -57.57 24.45 19.29
N CYS A 3 -56.91 23.44 18.73
CA CYS A 3 -55.69 22.89 19.29
C CYS A 3 -54.59 23.95 19.25
N ILE A 4 -53.95 24.21 20.38
CA ILE A 4 -52.76 25.06 20.46
C ILE A 4 -51.56 24.14 20.19
N TYR A 5 -50.91 24.32 19.05
CA TYR A 5 -49.65 23.65 18.73
C TYR A 5 -48.50 24.60 19.06
N ILE A 6 -47.77 24.32 20.15
CA ILE A 6 -46.52 25.00 20.48
C ILE A 6 -45.39 24.02 20.12
N PRO A 7 -44.61 24.29 19.06
CA PRO A 7 -43.46 23.45 18.76
C PRO A 7 -42.46 23.52 19.93
N PRO A 8 -41.73 22.43 20.22
CA PRO A 8 -40.70 22.45 21.26
C PRO A 8 -39.65 23.52 20.92
N GLU A 9 -39.34 24.38 21.89
CA GLU A 9 -38.24 25.33 21.74
C GLU A 9 -36.94 24.57 21.51
N ASN A 10 -36.17 24.98 20.50
CA ASN A 10 -34.86 24.41 20.26
C ASN A 10 -33.95 24.80 21.43
N ARG A 11 -33.64 23.82 22.28
CA ARG A 11 -32.73 23.97 23.44
C ARG A 11 -31.34 24.47 23.03
N PHE A 12 -30.94 24.24 21.77
CA PHE A 12 -29.64 24.62 21.26
C PHE A 12 -29.70 25.85 20.39
N LYS A 13 -28.75 26.76 20.61
CA LYS A 13 -28.47 27.89 19.72
C LYS A 13 -27.28 27.55 18.83
N TYR A 14 -27.40 27.79 17.53
CA TYR A 14 -26.32 27.60 16.57
C TYR A 14 -25.75 28.95 16.17
N VAL A 15 -24.44 29.17 16.38
CA VAL A 15 -23.78 30.41 15.96
C VAL A 15 -22.80 30.09 14.85
N TRP A 16 -23.07 30.65 13.68
CA TRP A 16 -22.22 30.46 12.51
C TRP A 16 -21.18 31.57 12.38
N ARG A 17 -19.93 31.18 12.13
CA ARG A 17 -18.81 32.07 11.86
C ARG A 17 -18.19 31.71 10.53
N MET A 18 -18.02 32.70 9.68
CA MET A 18 -17.29 32.61 8.42
C MET A 18 -15.89 33.20 8.61
N PHE A 19 -14.88 32.46 8.19
CA PHE A 19 -13.48 32.88 8.19
C PHE A 19 -13.04 33.01 6.73
N ILE A 20 -12.79 34.26 6.33
CA ILE A 20 -12.18 34.59 5.05
C ILE A 20 -10.68 34.85 5.32
N PRO A 21 -9.76 34.32 4.49
CA PRO A 21 -8.34 34.60 4.64
C PRO A 21 -8.07 36.12 4.71
N ASN A 22 -7.20 36.54 5.62
CA ASN A 22 -6.82 37.94 5.86
C ASN A 22 -7.96 38.87 6.32
N LYS A 23 -9.10 38.33 6.75
CA LYS A 23 -10.20 39.12 7.34
C LYS A 23 -10.57 38.58 8.73
N THR A 24 -11.24 39.43 9.52
CA THR A 24 -11.80 39.02 10.80
C THR A 24 -12.96 38.04 10.59
N ALA A 25 -13.21 37.17 11.56
CA ALA A 25 -14.31 36.22 11.48
C ALA A 25 -15.65 36.98 11.47
N HIS A 26 -16.51 36.67 10.50
CA HIS A 26 -17.82 37.28 10.36
C HIS A 26 -18.87 36.34 10.95
N ILE A 27 -19.64 36.83 11.93
CA ILE A 27 -20.77 36.08 12.48
C ILE A 27 -21.92 36.21 11.48
N LEU A 28 -22.46 35.08 11.05
CA LEU A 28 -23.58 35.03 10.11
C LEU A 28 -24.89 35.29 10.85
N PRO A 29 -25.84 36.04 10.27
CA PRO A 29 -27.06 36.44 10.95
C PRO A 29 -28.12 35.33 11.09
N ASN A 30 -27.97 34.20 10.39
CA ASN A 30 -28.94 33.11 10.36
C ASN A 30 -28.45 31.93 11.21
N ASP A 31 -28.87 31.91 12.47
CA ASP A 31 -28.54 30.93 13.52
C ASP A 31 -29.30 29.59 13.35
N ALA A 32 -29.24 28.99 12.16
CA ALA A 32 -29.96 27.76 11.82
C ALA A 32 -29.12 26.49 12.02
N ALA A 33 -29.75 25.33 12.22
CA ALA A 33 -29.04 24.04 12.23
C ALA A 33 -28.51 23.66 10.84
N ILE A 34 -29.09 24.23 9.79
CA ILE A 34 -28.78 23.97 8.38
C ILE A 34 -28.21 25.26 7.79
N MET A 35 -27.05 25.17 7.15
CA MET A 35 -26.48 26.27 6.39
C MET A 35 -26.23 25.81 4.97
N GLU A 36 -26.84 26.51 4.02
CA GLU A 36 -26.53 26.36 2.61
C GLU A 36 -25.28 27.18 2.27
N VAL A 37 -24.32 26.52 1.64
CA VAL A 37 -23.06 27.16 1.25
C VAL A 37 -22.85 26.98 -0.23
N CYS A 38 -22.85 28.09 -0.96
CA CYS A 38 -22.43 28.12 -2.35
C CYS A 38 -20.90 28.12 -2.44
N ARG A 39 -20.36 27.42 -3.44
CA ARG A 39 -18.93 27.51 -3.76
C ARG A 39 -18.67 28.89 -4.37
N ASP A 40 -17.78 29.64 -3.74
CA ASP A 40 -17.32 30.93 -4.24
C ASP A 40 -15.94 30.77 -4.94
N THR A 41 -15.47 31.86 -5.51
CA THR A 41 -14.15 32.06 -6.14
C THR A 41 -12.97 31.79 -5.20
N HIS A 42 -13.16 31.93 -3.90
CA HIS A 42 -12.12 31.75 -2.88
C HIS A 42 -12.52 30.68 -1.86
N SER A 43 -11.53 29.98 -1.32
CA SER A 43 -11.76 29.03 -0.24
C SER A 43 -12.15 29.74 1.06
N VAL A 44 -13.24 29.29 1.67
CA VAL A 44 -13.80 29.89 2.89
C VAL A 44 -13.96 28.81 3.95
N THR A 45 -13.65 29.15 5.20
CA THR A 45 -13.87 28.24 6.33
C THR A 45 -15.08 28.66 7.14
N PHE A 46 -15.95 27.72 7.44
CA PHE A 46 -17.12 27.93 8.25
C PHE A 46 -16.98 27.18 9.58
N GLN A 47 -17.49 27.79 10.65
CA GLN A 47 -17.57 27.18 11.96
C GLN A 47 -18.97 27.37 12.51
N CYS A 48 -19.60 26.27 12.92
CA CYS A 48 -20.79 26.30 13.74
C CYS A 48 -20.40 26.04 15.18
N GLU A 49 -20.90 26.85 16.10
CA GLU A 49 -20.86 26.60 17.53
C GLU A 49 -22.26 26.26 18.02
N THR A 50 -22.43 25.08 18.59
CA THR A 50 -23.67 24.71 19.28
C THR A 50 -23.55 25.17 20.72
N GLN A 51 -24.49 26.00 21.15
CA GLN A 51 -24.55 26.57 22.48
C GLN A 51 -25.81 26.12 23.22
N GLU A 52 -25.65 25.88 24.51
CA GLU A 52 -26.73 25.61 25.45
C GLU A 52 -26.59 26.57 26.62
N ASN A 53 -27.62 27.37 26.92
CA ASN A 53 -27.57 28.38 27.98
C ASN A 53 -26.35 29.34 27.87
N GLY A 54 -25.94 29.67 26.65
CA GLY A 54 -24.76 30.52 26.37
C GLY A 54 -23.41 29.80 26.45
N ASN A 55 -23.38 28.53 26.88
CA ASN A 55 -22.16 27.73 26.92
C ASN A 55 -21.99 26.95 25.62
N LYS A 56 -20.81 27.01 25.03
CA LYS A 56 -20.47 26.20 23.86
C LYS A 56 -20.30 24.73 24.25
N ILE A 57 -21.17 23.88 23.72
CA ILE A 57 -21.16 22.43 23.97
C ILE A 57 -20.58 21.63 22.79
N ALA A 58 -20.60 22.19 21.58
CA ALA A 58 -20.00 21.57 20.40
C ALA A 58 -19.49 22.62 19.41
N SER A 59 -18.54 22.22 18.57
CA SER A 59 -18.08 23.01 17.43
C SER A 59 -17.83 22.12 16.24
N VAL A 60 -18.35 22.51 15.09
CA VAL A 60 -18.01 21.90 13.80
C VAL A 60 -17.33 22.95 12.95
N LYS A 61 -16.18 22.61 12.36
CA LYS A 61 -15.45 23.49 11.45
C LYS A 61 -15.18 22.75 10.15
N TYR A 62 -15.58 23.34 9.03
CA TYR A 62 -15.33 22.78 7.71
C TYR A 62 -14.88 23.88 6.74
N MET A 63 -14.07 23.48 5.78
CA MET A 63 -13.53 24.35 4.75
C MET A 63 -14.19 24.02 3.42
N VAL A 64 -14.78 25.03 2.79
CA VAL A 64 -15.32 24.93 1.43
C VAL A 64 -14.26 25.45 0.49
N TYR A 65 -13.69 24.54 -0.29
CA TYR A 65 -12.67 24.89 -1.27
C TYR A 65 -13.29 25.54 -2.50
N ALA A 66 -12.59 26.54 -3.05
CA ALA A 66 -12.88 27.08 -4.38
C ALA A 66 -12.75 25.98 -5.44
N THR A 67 -13.52 26.11 -6.52
CA THR A 67 -13.48 25.19 -7.67
C THR A 67 -12.09 25.08 -8.28
N THR A 68 -11.38 26.20 -8.41
CA THR A 68 -10.02 26.30 -8.98
C THR A 68 -8.95 25.63 -8.10
N GLU A 69 -9.14 25.63 -6.78
CA GLU A 69 -8.20 25.01 -5.84
C GLU A 69 -8.34 23.48 -5.79
N MET A 70 -9.54 22.95 -6.06
CA MET A 70 -9.75 21.50 -6.12
C MET A 70 -8.97 20.85 -7.26
N GLU A 71 -8.84 21.49 -8.43
CA GLU A 71 -8.07 20.97 -9.56
C GLU A 71 -6.56 20.89 -9.25
N THR A 72 -6.04 21.89 -8.55
CA THR A 72 -4.63 21.93 -8.13
C THR A 72 -4.31 20.89 -7.04
N LYS A 73 -5.26 20.64 -6.13
CA LYS A 73 -5.08 19.62 -5.09
C LYS A 73 -5.22 18.20 -5.64
N LYS A 74 -6.17 17.96 -6.56
CA LYS A 74 -6.33 16.68 -7.26
C LYS A 74 -5.06 16.30 -8.03
N SER A 75 -4.52 17.22 -8.83
CA SER A 75 -3.28 16.99 -9.59
C SER A 75 -2.05 16.73 -8.71
N ARG A 76 -1.91 17.41 -7.55
CA ARG A 76 -0.83 17.11 -6.59
C ARG A 76 -0.99 15.78 -5.88
N ILE A 77 -2.21 15.40 -5.50
CA ILE A 77 -2.47 14.10 -4.87
C ILE A 77 -2.28 12.97 -5.88
N GLU A 78 -2.79 13.11 -7.11
CA GLU A 78 -2.57 12.15 -8.19
C GLU A 78 -1.09 12.06 -8.58
N GLY A 79 -0.37 13.18 -8.66
CA GLY A 79 1.08 13.19 -8.94
C GLY A 79 1.91 12.57 -7.82
N GLY A 80 1.55 12.81 -6.55
CA GLY A 80 2.22 12.21 -5.39
C GLY A 80 1.90 10.73 -5.20
N GLN A 81 0.66 10.33 -5.44
CA GLN A 81 0.21 8.94 -5.36
C GLN A 81 0.82 8.12 -6.50
N SER A 82 0.80 8.63 -7.74
CA SER A 82 1.44 8.01 -8.91
C SER A 82 2.94 7.75 -8.69
N ARG A 83 3.66 8.73 -8.13
CA ARG A 83 5.09 8.57 -7.82
C ARG A 83 5.35 7.52 -6.73
N ARG A 84 4.46 7.42 -5.74
CA ARG A 84 4.56 6.45 -4.65
C ARG A 84 4.25 5.02 -5.12
N THR A 85 3.20 4.82 -5.91
CA THR A 85 2.89 3.51 -6.51
C THR A 85 3.96 3.06 -7.50
N MET A 86 4.56 3.96 -8.27
CA MET A 86 5.67 3.62 -9.16
C MET A 86 6.89 3.12 -8.37
N THR A 87 7.23 3.79 -7.26
CA THR A 87 8.37 3.39 -6.43
C THR A 87 8.13 2.04 -5.75
N ASP A 88 6.91 1.80 -5.26
CA ASP A 88 6.52 0.54 -4.63
C ASP A 88 6.55 -0.63 -5.62
N ALA A 89 6.03 -0.43 -6.84
CA ALA A 89 6.06 -1.43 -7.91
C ALA A 89 7.50 -1.82 -8.31
N ILE A 90 8.42 -0.84 -8.39
CA ILE A 90 9.84 -1.11 -8.70
C ILE A 90 10.49 -1.92 -7.57
N LEU A 91 10.22 -1.58 -6.31
CA LEU A 91 10.76 -2.32 -5.16
C LEU A 91 10.29 -3.77 -5.15
N VAL A 92 8.98 -4.00 -5.38
CA VAL A 92 8.42 -5.35 -5.49
C VAL A 92 9.06 -6.13 -6.63
N PHE A 93 9.23 -5.51 -7.81
CA PHE A 93 9.86 -6.15 -8.95
C PHE A 93 11.32 -6.56 -8.68
N CYS A 94 12.10 -5.68 -8.04
CA CYS A 94 13.48 -5.97 -7.65
C CYS A 94 13.57 -7.11 -6.62
N LEU A 95 12.67 -7.13 -5.64
CA LEU A 95 12.63 -8.19 -4.62
C LEU A 95 12.33 -9.56 -5.24
N VAL A 96 11.32 -9.64 -6.12
CA VAL A 96 10.95 -10.88 -6.79
C VAL A 96 12.09 -11.37 -7.69
N THR A 97 12.67 -10.48 -8.49
CA THR A 97 13.78 -10.82 -9.37
C THR A 97 15.02 -11.29 -8.58
N GLY A 98 15.34 -10.61 -7.49
CA GLY A 98 16.45 -10.99 -6.60
C GLY A 98 16.26 -12.36 -5.95
N LEU A 99 15.03 -12.68 -5.53
CA LEU A 99 14.70 -13.99 -4.98
C LEU A 99 14.92 -15.11 -6.01
N ILE A 100 14.44 -14.91 -7.24
CA ILE A 100 14.58 -15.89 -8.33
C ILE A 100 16.06 -16.13 -8.65
N VAL A 101 16.85 -15.06 -8.77
CA VAL A 101 18.29 -15.16 -9.04
C VAL A 101 19.01 -15.91 -7.92
N THR A 102 18.68 -15.61 -6.66
CA THR A 102 19.30 -16.24 -5.49
C THR A 102 19.02 -17.74 -5.44
N VAL A 103 17.76 -18.14 -5.65
CA VAL A 103 17.38 -19.56 -5.75
C VAL A 103 18.09 -20.26 -6.90
N GLY A 104 18.23 -19.58 -8.05
CA GLY A 104 18.97 -20.08 -9.20
C GLY A 104 20.45 -20.36 -8.89
N VAL A 105 21.13 -19.44 -8.21
CA VAL A 105 22.55 -19.60 -7.82
C VAL A 105 22.72 -20.76 -6.83
N ILE A 106 21.86 -20.86 -5.82
CA ILE A 106 21.91 -21.96 -4.85
C ILE A 106 21.68 -23.30 -5.56
N SER A 107 20.70 -23.35 -6.46
CA SER A 107 20.41 -24.55 -7.25
C SER A 107 21.61 -24.96 -8.10
N ALA A 108 22.23 -24.02 -8.80
CA ALA A 108 23.43 -24.29 -9.60
C ALA A 108 24.60 -24.82 -8.76
N MET A 109 24.84 -24.24 -7.57
CA MET A 109 25.86 -24.72 -6.63
C MET A 109 25.60 -26.18 -6.22
N VAL A 110 24.36 -26.51 -5.88
CA VAL A 110 23.95 -27.88 -5.50
C VAL A 110 24.12 -28.83 -6.67
N PHE A 111 23.66 -28.46 -7.88
CA PHE A 111 23.83 -29.28 -9.08
C PHE A 111 25.31 -29.53 -9.42
N MET A 112 26.18 -28.54 -9.24
CA MET A 112 27.62 -28.72 -9.45
C MET A 112 28.21 -29.74 -8.47
N ILE A 113 27.78 -29.75 -7.21
CA ILE A 113 28.22 -30.73 -6.21
C ILE A 113 27.67 -32.13 -6.54
N LEU A 114 26.38 -32.22 -6.87
CA LEU A 114 25.72 -33.49 -7.22
C LEU A 114 26.31 -34.08 -8.50
N ASN A 115 26.47 -33.29 -9.57
CA ASN A 115 27.11 -33.77 -10.80
C ASN A 115 28.54 -34.21 -10.55
N ARG A 116 29.29 -33.54 -9.67
CA ARG A 116 30.65 -33.99 -9.31
C ARG A 116 30.63 -35.33 -8.57
N ALA A 117 29.66 -35.57 -7.69
CA ALA A 117 29.48 -36.85 -7.01
C ALA A 117 28.99 -37.96 -7.95
N VAL A 118 28.07 -37.64 -8.86
CA VAL A 118 27.59 -38.57 -9.90
C VAL A 118 28.72 -38.92 -10.85
N VAL A 119 29.46 -37.93 -11.38
CA VAL A 119 30.63 -38.18 -12.24
C VAL A 119 31.69 -39.01 -11.51
N LYS A 120 31.92 -38.76 -10.21
CA LYS A 120 32.86 -39.55 -9.40
C LYS A 120 32.39 -41.00 -9.20
N SER A 121 31.13 -41.21 -8.83
CA SER A 121 30.56 -42.56 -8.64
C SER A 121 30.42 -43.34 -9.95
N VAL A 122 30.13 -42.65 -11.07
CA VAL A 122 30.11 -43.23 -12.41
C VAL A 122 31.53 -43.59 -12.86
N TRP A 123 32.54 -42.78 -12.53
CA TRP A 123 33.93 -43.08 -12.85
C TRP A 123 34.48 -44.25 -12.01
N GLU A 124 34.18 -44.30 -10.72
CA GLU A 124 34.57 -45.40 -9.82
C GLU A 124 33.87 -46.72 -10.17
N SER A 125 32.59 -46.69 -10.52
CA SER A 125 31.89 -47.89 -11.00
C SER A 125 32.41 -48.38 -12.35
N LYS A 126 32.76 -47.47 -13.27
CA LYS A 126 33.34 -47.82 -14.58
C LYS A 126 34.77 -48.36 -14.47
N SER A 127 35.58 -47.87 -13.52
CA SER A 127 36.93 -48.43 -13.28
C SER A 127 36.89 -49.76 -12.51
N GLY A 128 35.91 -49.93 -11.60
CA GLY A 128 35.70 -51.19 -10.88
C GLY A 128 35.28 -52.34 -11.80
N GLN A 129 34.43 -52.04 -12.79
CA GLN A 129 33.98 -53.00 -13.79
C GLN A 129 35.09 -53.35 -14.80
N ASP A 130 35.86 -52.37 -15.29
CA ASP A 130 37.03 -52.60 -16.17
C ASP A 130 38.09 -53.50 -15.50
N ASN A 131 38.31 -53.35 -14.19
CA ASN A 131 39.23 -54.22 -13.44
C ASN A 131 38.68 -55.64 -13.21
N GLN A 132 37.38 -55.81 -13.00
CA GLN A 132 36.74 -57.14 -12.90
C GLN A 132 36.76 -57.87 -14.24
N ASP A 133 36.45 -57.18 -15.34
CA ASP A 133 36.47 -57.74 -16.69
C ASP A 133 37.89 -58.18 -17.11
N LYS A 134 38.91 -57.37 -16.80
CA LYS A 134 40.32 -57.75 -17.03
C LYS A 134 40.78 -58.93 -16.16
N LYS A 135 40.31 -59.01 -14.90
CA LYS A 135 40.63 -60.11 -13.98
C LYS A 135 39.95 -61.43 -14.40
N LEU A 136 38.71 -61.37 -14.92
CA LEU A 136 37.99 -62.52 -15.48
C LEU A 136 38.58 -62.98 -16.82
N ALA A 137 39.00 -62.05 -17.69
CA ALA A 137 39.68 -62.38 -18.94
C ALA A 137 41.03 -63.08 -18.70
N ASN A 138 41.82 -62.59 -17.74
CA ASN A 138 43.10 -63.22 -17.37
C ASN A 138 42.92 -64.61 -16.72
N ARG A 139 41.90 -64.79 -15.87
CA ARG A 139 41.59 -66.13 -15.32
C ARG A 139 41.11 -67.11 -16.38
N ARG A 140 40.35 -66.67 -17.40
CA ARG A 140 39.94 -67.53 -18.52
C ARG A 140 41.10 -67.92 -19.43
N SER A 141 42.10 -67.05 -19.64
CA SER A 141 43.29 -67.42 -20.41
C SER A 141 44.18 -68.43 -19.70
N LEU A 142 44.21 -68.41 -18.36
CA LEU A 142 45.08 -69.28 -17.57
C LEU A 142 44.55 -70.72 -17.44
N CYS A 143 43.24 -70.94 -17.60
CA CYS A 143 42.63 -72.28 -17.60
C CYS A 143 42.64 -72.99 -18.98
N ASN A 144 43.17 -72.36 -20.04
CA ASN A 144 43.24 -72.94 -21.38
C ASN A 144 44.66 -73.37 -21.77
N LEU A 145 45.57 -73.56 -20.80
CA LEU A 145 46.98 -73.90 -21.04
C LEU A 145 47.44 -75.16 -20.27
N GLU A 146 46.53 -76.09 -19.99
CA GLU A 146 46.87 -77.41 -19.42
C GLU A 146 46.28 -78.54 -20.26
#